data_AF-A0A7S4EJ79-F1
#
_entry.id   AF-A0A7S4EJ79-F1
#
_cell.length_a   1.000
_cell.length_b   1.000
_cell.length_c   1.000
_cell.angle_alpha   90.00
_cell.angle_beta   90.00
_cell.angle_gamma   90.00
#
_symmetry.space_group_name_H-M   'P 1'
#
loop_
_entity.id
_entity.type
_entity.pdbx_description
1 polymer ?
#
loop_
_entity_poly.entity_id
_entity_poly.type
_entity_poly.pdbx_seq_one_letter_code
_entity_poly.pdbx_strand_id
1 'polypeptide(L)'
;MSGNTYSVQLAKTSRAKCKVCKEPIQKGELKIFVEAPLREGANFAMTTSHHVSCFKIPRKLTADGVDVEEFVEDYLTANDDGELLLDRKEEILEMLREAASKTKTKTKKAKPSENDGETTDLMERLKEAAKMDDSDEEEPAKKKAKTKAQSKEEKEFKAMLSVYRKYQKGFTVATLKDFLRWNQQLLTGTKAFVLFKVIDGELHGRLSICPLCQGDLKFVEDDYDKIHCSGRYDEDIGRRIPCSYTAPRLGNPETVRAHPFHLEEPPEEEKEAMKQFREDAREGGGGGTKPADNPVAQELLKKSESLEGKLDFTTNTGRKHAVGEFVALVKGKVDLPENRNAKMEIGKLVMANCNGKSPKEIMQVIFDKYGFANVKQEKAAAAEAAAEASCANPKNAALILALEECSKYYFAESNANAALSYKKAIATLTGLEEEITEKNALSFSKGKTKLPGIGKGTAEKMKEFCRTGTFKKLEEKREAHK
;
A
#
# COMPACT_ATOMS: atom_id res chain seq x y z
N MET A 1 -18.08 -27.07 -21.76
CA MET A 1 -18.42 -25.79 -22.42
C MET A 1 -17.88 -24.63 -21.58
N SER A 2 -16.76 -24.02 -21.93
CA SER A 2 -16.36 -22.73 -21.34
C SER A 2 -17.34 -21.67 -21.82
N GLY A 3 -18.32 -21.31 -21.00
CA GLY A 3 -19.47 -20.46 -21.37
C GLY A 3 -19.15 -18.99 -21.63
N ASN A 4 -17.93 -18.66 -22.06
CA ASN A 4 -17.61 -17.30 -22.46
C ASN A 4 -18.09 -17.07 -23.90
N THR A 5 -18.73 -15.94 -24.15
CA THR A 5 -19.09 -15.49 -25.49
C THR A 5 -18.08 -14.45 -25.98
N TYR A 6 -17.73 -14.52 -27.26
CA TYR A 6 -16.81 -13.60 -27.91
C TYR A 6 -17.57 -12.81 -28.97
N SER A 7 -17.52 -11.49 -28.89
CA SER A 7 -18.13 -10.63 -29.89
C SER A 7 -17.24 -9.49 -30.34
N VAL A 8 -17.23 -9.21 -31.64
CA VAL A 8 -16.56 -8.05 -32.23
C VAL A 8 -17.52 -6.87 -32.31
N GLN A 9 -17.03 -5.67 -32.04
CA GLN A 9 -17.79 -4.43 -32.18
C GLN A 9 -16.86 -3.23 -32.35
N LEU A 10 -17.38 -2.15 -32.93
CA LEU A 10 -16.74 -0.84 -32.87
C LEU A 10 -16.94 -0.22 -31.48
N ALA A 11 -15.88 0.36 -30.93
CA ALA A 11 -15.95 1.02 -29.64
C ALA A 11 -16.85 2.28 -29.71
N LYS A 12 -18.04 2.21 -29.12
CA LYS A 12 -19.00 3.33 -29.05
C LYS A 12 -18.47 4.55 -28.28
N THR A 13 -17.54 4.33 -27.33
CA THR A 13 -16.86 5.39 -26.55
C THR A 13 -15.41 4.99 -26.23
N SER A 14 -14.51 5.95 -25.99
CA SER A 14 -13.11 5.72 -25.62
C SER A 14 -12.87 5.36 -24.13
N ARG A 15 -13.92 4.92 -23.43
CA ARG A 15 -13.88 4.62 -21.98
C ARG A 15 -13.38 3.21 -21.66
N ALA A 16 -13.46 2.28 -22.60
CA ALA A 16 -13.02 0.91 -22.41
C ALA A 16 -11.49 0.82 -22.51
N LYS A 17 -10.86 0.07 -21.62
CA LYS A 17 -9.41 -0.22 -21.66
C LYS A 17 -9.19 -1.66 -22.09
N CYS A 18 -8.20 -1.88 -22.96
CA CYS A 18 -7.80 -3.23 -23.36
C CYS A 18 -7.31 -4.01 -22.12
N LYS A 19 -7.84 -5.22 -21.92
CA LYS A 19 -7.47 -6.04 -20.75
C LYS A 19 -6.00 -6.44 -20.74
N VAL A 20 -5.35 -6.50 -21.91
CA VAL A 20 -3.94 -6.89 -22.08
C VAL A 20 -3.00 -5.71 -21.92
N CYS A 21 -3.01 -4.73 -22.83
CA CYS A 21 -2.07 -3.60 -22.78
C CYS A 21 -2.50 -2.45 -21.85
N LYS A 22 -3.72 -2.47 -21.30
CA LYS A 22 -4.30 -1.42 -20.42
C LYS A 22 -4.50 -0.04 -21.05
N GLU A 23 -4.20 0.11 -22.32
CA GLU A 23 -4.44 1.35 -23.08
C GLU A 23 -5.93 1.53 -23.42
N PRO A 24 -6.40 2.79 -23.56
CA PRO A 24 -7.78 3.09 -23.95
C PRO A 24 -8.04 2.70 -25.40
N ILE A 25 -9.15 2.00 -25.64
CA ILE A 25 -9.64 1.65 -26.99
C ILE A 25 -10.37 2.87 -27.54
N GLN A 26 -9.94 3.42 -28.67
CA GLN A 26 -10.47 4.68 -29.18
C GLN A 26 -11.89 4.53 -29.73
N LYS A 27 -12.67 5.62 -29.72
CA LYS A 27 -14.03 5.60 -30.29
C LYS A 27 -13.95 5.31 -31.78
N GLY A 28 -14.72 4.32 -32.25
CA GLY A 28 -14.71 3.87 -33.64
C GLY A 28 -13.63 2.82 -33.97
N GLU A 29 -12.86 2.36 -32.98
CA GLU A 29 -11.87 1.29 -33.17
C GLU A 29 -12.51 -0.10 -32.97
N LEU A 30 -12.07 -1.11 -33.74
CA LEU A 30 -12.49 -2.50 -33.58
C LEU A 30 -11.97 -3.08 -32.25
N LYS A 31 -12.85 -3.76 -31.52
CA LYS A 31 -12.50 -4.47 -30.30
C LYS A 31 -13.18 -5.82 -30.19
N ILE A 32 -12.51 -6.75 -29.52
CA ILE A 32 -13.11 -8.02 -29.10
C ILE A 32 -13.62 -7.84 -27.67
N PHE A 33 -14.91 -8.10 -27.51
CA PHE A 33 -15.64 -8.10 -26.27
C PHE A 33 -15.83 -9.54 -25.82
N VAL A 34 -15.48 -9.83 -24.58
CA VAL A 34 -15.57 -11.16 -23.98
C VAL A 34 -16.50 -11.06 -22.79
N GLU A 35 -17.58 -11.83 -22.81
CA GLU A 35 -18.52 -11.92 -21.70
C GLU A 35 -18.40 -13.31 -21.06
N ALA A 36 -18.14 -13.34 -19.76
CA ALA A 36 -18.04 -14.57 -19.00
C ALA A 36 -19.43 -14.96 -18.45
N PRO A 37 -19.73 -16.26 -18.32
CA PRO A 37 -21.02 -16.71 -17.85
C PRO A 37 -21.27 -16.22 -16.41
N LEU A 38 -22.54 -15.97 -16.10
CA LEU A 38 -22.95 -15.55 -14.76
C LEU A 38 -22.50 -16.59 -13.73
N ARG A 39 -21.82 -16.14 -12.68
CA ARG A 39 -21.51 -17.01 -11.53
C ARG A 39 -22.75 -17.11 -10.66
N GLU A 40 -22.95 -18.28 -10.07
CA GLU A 40 -24.05 -18.53 -9.14
C GLU A 40 -23.99 -17.52 -7.98
N GLY A 41 -25.04 -16.71 -7.81
CA GLY A 41 -25.10 -15.61 -6.84
C GLY A 41 -24.61 -14.22 -7.33
N ALA A 42 -24.20 -14.08 -8.60
CA ALA A 42 -23.81 -12.78 -9.18
C ALA A 42 -24.95 -12.15 -9.99
N ASN A 43 -25.16 -10.84 -9.82
CA ASN A 43 -26.22 -10.10 -10.52
C ASN A 43 -25.84 -9.63 -11.94
N PHE A 44 -24.56 -9.71 -12.32
CA PHE A 44 -24.05 -9.23 -13.61
C PHE A 44 -22.96 -10.12 -14.17
N ALA A 45 -22.91 -10.27 -15.50
CA ALA A 45 -21.86 -10.98 -16.21
C ALA A 45 -20.56 -10.16 -16.22
N MET A 46 -19.42 -10.84 -16.04
CA MET A 46 -18.12 -10.19 -16.11
C MET A 46 -17.73 -9.98 -17.56
N THR A 47 -17.59 -8.72 -17.97
CA THR A 47 -17.23 -8.37 -19.35
C THR A 47 -15.83 -7.76 -19.43
N THR A 48 -15.07 -8.12 -20.47
CA THR A 48 -13.74 -7.58 -20.75
C THR A 48 -13.60 -7.17 -22.20
N SER A 49 -12.89 -6.08 -22.47
CA SER A 49 -12.62 -5.58 -23.83
C SER A 49 -11.14 -5.73 -24.18
N HIS A 50 -10.83 -6.05 -25.42
CA HIS A 50 -9.49 -6.24 -25.96
C HIS A 50 -9.37 -5.50 -27.30
N HIS A 51 -8.21 -4.89 -27.59
CA HIS A 51 -7.87 -4.59 -28.99
C HIS A 51 -7.81 -5.91 -29.76
N VAL A 52 -8.23 -5.92 -31.03
CA VAL A 52 -8.13 -7.11 -31.88
C VAL A 52 -6.68 -7.60 -31.95
N SER A 53 -5.74 -6.67 -32.12
CA SER A 53 -4.29 -6.93 -32.15
C SER A 53 -3.69 -7.45 -30.83
N CYS A 54 -4.40 -7.27 -29.72
CA CYS A 54 -3.97 -7.71 -28.38
C CYS A 54 -4.68 -8.99 -27.94
N PHE A 55 -5.69 -9.44 -28.67
CA PHE A 55 -6.49 -10.59 -28.29
C PHE A 55 -5.71 -11.88 -28.50
N LYS A 56 -5.84 -12.80 -27.54
CA LYS A 56 -5.25 -14.14 -27.63
C LYS A 56 -6.38 -15.14 -27.53
N ILE A 57 -6.46 -16.04 -28.51
CA ILE A 57 -7.43 -17.13 -28.48
C ILE A 57 -7.22 -17.92 -27.18
N PRO A 58 -8.29 -18.19 -26.42
CA PRO A 58 -8.20 -18.89 -25.15
C PRO A 58 -7.47 -20.23 -25.28
N ARG A 59 -6.60 -20.55 -24.31
CA ARG A 59 -5.81 -21.79 -24.30
C ARG A 59 -6.63 -23.07 -24.46
N LYS A 60 -7.90 -23.07 -24.01
CA LYS A 60 -8.81 -24.21 -24.14
C LYS A 60 -9.16 -24.46 -25.61
N LEU A 61 -9.60 -23.42 -26.33
CA LEU A 61 -9.91 -23.51 -27.76
C LEU A 61 -8.66 -23.88 -28.57
N THR A 62 -7.51 -23.27 -28.28
CA THR A 62 -6.26 -23.65 -28.98
C THR A 62 -5.78 -25.06 -28.64
N ALA A 63 -6.15 -25.62 -27.49
CA ALA A 63 -5.82 -27.00 -27.11
C ALA A 63 -6.76 -28.01 -27.79
N ASP A 64 -7.98 -27.59 -28.11
CA ASP A 64 -8.98 -28.35 -28.87
C ASP A 64 -8.73 -28.29 -30.39
N GLY A 65 -7.65 -27.62 -30.83
CA GLY A 65 -7.23 -27.54 -32.23
C GLY A 65 -7.76 -26.32 -33.00
N VAL A 66 -8.56 -25.45 -32.35
CA VAL A 66 -9.19 -24.28 -32.97
C VAL A 66 -8.11 -23.28 -33.41
N ASP A 67 -8.02 -23.06 -34.72
CA ASP A 67 -7.15 -22.06 -35.33
C ASP A 67 -7.81 -20.68 -35.41
N VAL A 68 -7.17 -19.71 -36.08
CA VAL A 68 -7.69 -18.33 -36.12
C VAL A 68 -8.94 -18.24 -36.98
N GLU A 69 -8.97 -19.03 -38.06
CA GLU A 69 -10.05 -19.12 -39.03
C GLU A 69 -11.29 -19.74 -38.38
N GLU A 70 -11.14 -20.90 -37.75
CA GLU A 70 -12.20 -21.60 -37.01
C GLU A 70 -12.69 -20.75 -35.83
N PHE A 71 -11.80 -20.01 -35.15
CA PHE A 71 -12.22 -19.09 -34.09
C PHE A 71 -13.11 -17.95 -34.60
N VAL A 72 -12.78 -17.35 -35.74
CA VAL A 72 -13.57 -16.25 -36.32
C VAL A 72 -14.90 -16.75 -36.87
N GLU A 73 -14.95 -17.97 -37.43
CA GLU A 73 -16.16 -18.53 -38.03
C GLU A 73 -17.14 -19.09 -36.98
N ASP A 74 -16.63 -19.87 -36.01
CA ASP A 74 -17.49 -20.66 -35.12
C ASP A 74 -17.63 -20.07 -33.71
N TYR A 75 -16.74 -19.16 -33.30
CA TYR A 75 -16.69 -18.66 -31.92
C TYR A 75 -16.84 -17.14 -31.79
N LEU A 76 -16.64 -16.36 -32.86
CA LEU A 76 -16.74 -14.90 -32.85
C LEU A 76 -18.05 -14.42 -33.49
N THR A 77 -18.81 -13.63 -32.75
CA THR A 77 -20.09 -13.04 -33.21
C THR A 77 -19.97 -11.52 -33.36
N ALA A 78 -20.84 -10.85 -34.11
CA ALA A 78 -20.95 -9.38 -34.05
C ALA A 78 -22.10 -8.97 -33.12
N ASN A 79 -21.94 -7.87 -32.38
CA ASN A 79 -23.00 -7.38 -31.48
C ASN A 79 -24.17 -6.71 -32.19
N ASP A 80 -24.01 -6.31 -33.46
CA ASP A 80 -25.04 -5.64 -34.27
C ASP A 80 -25.41 -6.57 -35.47
N ASP A 81 -26.17 -7.64 -35.18
CA ASP A 81 -26.85 -8.54 -36.14
C ASP A 81 -26.01 -9.20 -37.26
N GLY A 82 -24.69 -9.26 -37.12
CA GLY A 82 -23.79 -9.98 -38.04
C GLY A 82 -23.19 -9.17 -39.19
N GLU A 83 -23.73 -7.99 -39.50
CA GLU A 83 -23.25 -7.14 -40.63
C GLU A 83 -21.79 -6.73 -40.48
N LEU A 84 -21.36 -6.34 -39.28
CA LEU A 84 -20.00 -5.87 -39.03
C LEU A 84 -18.94 -6.97 -39.20
N LEU A 85 -19.32 -8.24 -39.04
CA LEU A 85 -18.43 -9.39 -39.19
C LEU A 85 -18.33 -9.83 -40.65
N LEU A 86 -19.39 -9.65 -41.43
CA LEU A 86 -19.41 -9.92 -42.88
C LEU A 86 -18.57 -8.89 -43.66
N ASP A 87 -18.67 -7.61 -43.30
CA ASP A 87 -17.98 -6.52 -44.03
C ASP A 87 -16.48 -6.40 -43.73
N ARG A 88 -16.03 -6.88 -42.56
CA ARG A 88 -14.65 -6.73 -42.07
C ARG A 88 -14.00 -8.05 -41.66
N LYS A 89 -14.53 -9.19 -42.14
CA LYS A 89 -14.02 -10.53 -41.80
C LYS A 89 -12.53 -10.67 -42.09
N GLU A 90 -12.12 -10.23 -43.28
CA GLU A 90 -10.74 -10.33 -43.76
C GLU A 90 -9.79 -9.45 -42.94
N GLU A 91 -10.20 -8.21 -42.61
CA GLU A 91 -9.47 -7.29 -41.74
C GLU A 91 -9.27 -7.91 -40.33
N ILE A 92 -10.32 -8.50 -39.75
CA ILE A 92 -10.27 -9.13 -38.43
C ILE A 92 -9.37 -10.38 -38.44
N LEU A 93 -9.46 -11.22 -39.47
CA LEU A 93 -8.60 -12.39 -39.66
C LEU A 93 -7.14 -11.99 -39.75
N GLU A 94 -6.81 -10.97 -40.55
CA GLU A 94 -5.45 -10.46 -40.69
C GLU A 94 -4.91 -9.93 -39.35
N MET A 95 -5.69 -9.10 -38.65
CA MET A 95 -5.31 -8.56 -37.34
C MET A 95 -5.08 -9.66 -36.29
N LEU A 96 -5.87 -10.73 -36.30
CA LEU A 96 -5.73 -11.86 -35.39
C LEU A 96 -4.55 -12.77 -35.77
N ARG A 97 -4.29 -13.00 -37.05
CA ARG A 97 -3.08 -13.70 -37.53
C ARG A 97 -1.81 -12.94 -37.16
N GLU A 98 -1.83 -11.61 -37.31
CA GLU A 98 -0.75 -10.75 -36.84
C GLU A 98 -0.55 -10.83 -35.32
N ALA A 99 -1.64 -10.82 -34.55
CA ALA A 99 -1.59 -10.97 -33.10
C ALA A 99 -1.02 -12.34 -32.68
N ALA A 100 -1.39 -13.41 -33.39
CA ALA A 100 -0.88 -14.75 -33.16
C ALA A 100 0.61 -14.88 -33.51
N SER A 101 1.04 -14.32 -34.64
CA SER A 101 2.44 -14.38 -35.13
C SER A 101 3.42 -13.51 -34.33
N LYS A 102 2.98 -12.36 -33.80
CA LYS A 102 3.75 -11.51 -32.87
C LYS A 102 4.12 -12.22 -31.54
N THR A 103 3.64 -13.45 -31.32
CA THR A 103 3.95 -14.25 -30.12
C THR A 103 5.24 -15.08 -30.25
N LYS A 104 5.86 -15.20 -31.45
CA LYS A 104 7.11 -15.98 -31.64
C LYS A 104 8.37 -15.13 -31.92
N THR A 105 8.27 -13.80 -32.00
CA THR A 105 9.44 -12.95 -32.21
C THR A 105 9.37 -11.75 -31.28
N LYS A 106 10.46 -11.57 -30.50
CA LYS A 106 10.75 -10.48 -29.58
C LYS A 106 9.90 -9.22 -29.83
N THR A 107 9.14 -8.82 -28.81
CA THR A 107 8.53 -7.49 -28.74
C THR A 107 9.63 -6.42 -28.74
N LYS A 108 10.00 -5.92 -29.92
CA LYS A 108 10.56 -4.57 -30.07
C LYS A 108 9.43 -3.60 -29.75
N LYS A 109 9.43 -3.04 -28.55
CA LYS A 109 8.63 -1.88 -28.18
C LYS A 109 9.15 -0.68 -28.99
N ALA A 110 8.27 -0.04 -29.75
CA ALA A 110 8.57 1.23 -30.39
C ALA A 110 8.81 2.32 -29.33
N LYS A 111 9.77 3.21 -29.61
CA LYS A 111 10.28 4.30 -28.75
C LYS A 111 9.17 5.11 -28.05
N PRO A 112 9.27 5.31 -26.73
CA PRO A 112 9.02 6.61 -26.12
C PRO A 112 10.30 7.47 -26.20
N SER A 113 10.09 8.78 -26.13
CA SER A 113 11.10 9.83 -26.07
C SER A 113 12.18 9.57 -25.03
N GLU A 114 13.39 10.06 -25.33
CA GLU A 114 14.54 10.06 -24.44
C GLU A 114 14.18 10.58 -23.04
N ASN A 115 14.77 9.93 -22.04
CA ASN A 115 14.74 10.24 -20.60
C ASN A 115 13.56 9.63 -19.80
N ASP A 116 13.64 8.32 -19.47
CA ASP A 116 13.44 7.83 -18.08
C ASP A 116 13.69 6.30 -17.90
N GLY A 117 14.42 5.94 -16.84
CA GLY A 117 14.24 4.72 -16.02
C GLY A 117 14.55 3.31 -16.57
N GLU A 118 15.79 2.85 -16.41
CA GLU A 118 16.24 1.46 -16.45
C GLU A 118 15.66 0.63 -15.27
N THR A 119 14.40 0.19 -15.34
CA THR A 119 13.74 -0.52 -14.21
C THR A 119 13.07 -1.85 -14.57
N THR A 120 13.37 -2.45 -15.73
CA THR A 120 12.88 -3.81 -16.04
C THR A 120 13.99 -4.84 -15.91
N ASP A 121 13.86 -5.61 -14.82
CA ASP A 121 14.30 -6.99 -14.59
C ASP A 121 15.53 -7.26 -13.70
N LEU A 122 15.46 -6.80 -12.45
CA LEU A 122 16.41 -7.14 -11.38
C LEU A 122 16.56 -8.66 -11.18
N MET A 123 15.45 -9.41 -11.26
CA MET A 123 15.45 -10.85 -11.03
C MET A 123 16.03 -11.63 -12.22
N GLU A 124 15.81 -11.20 -13.45
CA GLU A 124 16.48 -11.75 -14.64
C GLU A 124 17.97 -11.44 -14.62
N ARG A 125 18.37 -10.23 -14.24
CA ARG A 125 19.79 -9.88 -14.04
C ARG A 125 20.47 -10.79 -13.01
N LEU A 126 19.81 -11.06 -11.88
CA LEU A 126 20.32 -12.02 -10.87
C LEU A 126 20.41 -13.43 -11.43
N LYS A 127 19.40 -13.88 -12.19
CA LYS A 127 19.35 -15.19 -12.82
C LYS A 127 20.43 -15.37 -13.89
N GLU A 128 20.70 -14.35 -14.69
CA GLU A 128 21.76 -14.36 -15.70
C GLU A 128 23.15 -14.36 -15.05
N ALA A 129 23.38 -13.47 -14.09
CA ALA A 129 24.65 -13.40 -13.36
C ALA A 129 24.96 -14.68 -12.58
N ALA A 130 23.93 -15.40 -12.12
CA ALA A 130 24.12 -16.70 -11.45
C ALA A 130 24.53 -17.83 -12.41
N LYS A 131 24.26 -17.71 -13.72
CA LYS A 131 24.64 -18.72 -14.73
C LYS A 131 26.07 -18.56 -15.23
N MET A 132 26.57 -17.32 -15.28
CA MET A 132 27.90 -17.00 -15.84
C MET A 132 29.08 -17.51 -14.99
N ASP A 133 28.84 -17.83 -13.72
CA ASP A 133 29.88 -18.24 -12.75
C ASP A 133 29.88 -19.77 -12.50
N ASP A 134 28.87 -20.50 -13.00
CA ASP A 134 28.79 -21.97 -12.93
C ASP A 134 29.60 -22.64 -14.07
N SER A 135 30.25 -21.85 -14.95
CA SER A 135 31.01 -22.31 -16.12
C SER A 135 32.53 -22.16 -16.05
N ASP A 136 33.08 -21.62 -14.95
CA ASP A 136 34.53 -21.46 -14.77
C ASP A 136 35.00 -22.15 -13.47
N GLU A 137 34.95 -23.48 -13.44
CA GLU A 137 35.90 -24.26 -12.66
C GLU A 137 37.12 -24.56 -13.57
N GLU A 138 38.07 -23.63 -13.66
CA GLU A 138 39.52 -23.89 -13.56
C GLU A 138 40.38 -22.62 -13.72
N GLU A 139 41.30 -22.49 -12.76
CA GLU A 139 42.57 -21.76 -12.76
C GLU A 139 42.71 -20.30 -12.25
N PRO A 140 43.84 -20.00 -11.56
CA PRO A 140 43.90 -19.02 -10.50
C PRO A 140 44.45 -17.64 -10.93
N ALA A 141 44.20 -16.68 -10.05
CA ALA A 141 44.55 -15.27 -10.13
C ALA A 141 45.93 -14.93 -10.73
N LYS A 142 45.92 -13.98 -11.68
CA LYS A 142 46.75 -12.75 -11.65
C LYS A 142 46.51 -11.87 -12.90
N LYS A 143 45.91 -10.70 -12.68
CA LYS A 143 46.52 -9.39 -13.00
C LYS A 143 45.67 -8.26 -12.41
N LYS A 144 46.25 -7.59 -11.42
CA LYS A 144 45.71 -6.38 -10.80
C LYS A 144 45.62 -5.25 -11.83
N ALA A 145 44.45 -4.65 -11.97
CA ALA A 145 44.29 -3.26 -12.38
C ALA A 145 43.46 -2.55 -11.31
N LYS A 146 43.98 -1.40 -10.89
CA LYS A 146 43.62 -0.64 -9.69
C LYS A 146 42.71 0.52 -10.10
N THR A 147 41.42 0.46 -9.77
CA THR A 147 40.39 1.54 -9.81
C THR A 147 39.05 0.87 -9.54
N LYS A 148 38.04 1.35 -8.83
CA LYS A 148 37.66 2.59 -8.12
C LYS A 148 36.52 2.14 -7.16
N ALA A 149 36.10 2.98 -6.22
CA ALA A 149 35.00 2.68 -5.30
C ALA A 149 33.80 2.00 -6.00
N GLN A 150 33.48 0.76 -5.65
CA GLN A 150 32.25 0.11 -6.11
C GLN A 150 31.06 0.93 -5.62
N SER A 151 30.15 1.27 -6.55
CA SER A 151 28.95 2.02 -6.21
C SER A 151 28.12 1.27 -5.16
N LYS A 152 27.30 2.00 -4.39
CA LYS A 152 26.42 1.40 -3.38
C LYS A 152 25.51 0.32 -4.00
N GLU A 153 25.04 0.57 -5.23
CA GLU A 153 24.20 -0.33 -6.02
C GLU A 153 24.93 -1.62 -6.43
N GLU A 154 26.21 -1.54 -6.83
CA GLU A 154 26.99 -2.72 -7.24
C GLU A 154 27.23 -3.66 -6.05
N LYS A 155 27.52 -3.10 -4.87
CA LYS A 155 27.67 -3.87 -3.63
C LYS A 155 26.37 -4.57 -3.25
N GLU A 156 25.25 -3.88 -3.38
CA GLU A 156 23.92 -4.39 -3.06
C GLU A 156 23.50 -5.50 -4.03
N PHE A 157 23.72 -5.31 -5.33
CA PHE A 157 23.48 -6.33 -6.35
C PHE A 157 24.32 -7.59 -6.09
N LYS A 158 25.59 -7.44 -5.71
CA LYS A 158 26.46 -8.58 -5.36
C LYS A 158 25.97 -9.32 -4.11
N ALA A 159 25.47 -8.59 -3.11
CA ALA A 159 24.87 -9.19 -1.91
C ALA A 159 23.59 -9.99 -2.27
N MET A 160 22.70 -9.42 -3.09
CA MET A 160 21.52 -10.13 -3.60
C MET A 160 21.88 -11.36 -4.42
N LEU A 161 22.91 -11.30 -5.25
CA LEU A 161 23.37 -12.45 -6.05
C LEU A 161 23.86 -13.60 -5.16
N SER A 162 24.59 -13.29 -4.08
CA SER A 162 25.03 -14.30 -3.11
C SER A 162 23.85 -15.05 -2.49
N VAL A 163 22.84 -14.32 -2.01
CA VAL A 163 21.63 -14.90 -1.41
C VAL A 163 20.78 -15.60 -2.48
N TYR A 164 20.69 -15.07 -3.70
CA TYR A 164 19.99 -15.72 -4.80
C TYR A 164 20.57 -17.12 -5.10
N ARG A 165 21.90 -17.26 -5.12
CA ARG A 165 22.57 -18.57 -5.34
C ARG A 165 22.20 -19.60 -4.27
N LYS A 166 22.09 -19.18 -3.00
CA LYS A 166 21.66 -20.04 -1.87
C LYS A 166 20.27 -20.63 -2.10
N TYR A 167 19.34 -19.86 -2.67
CA TYR A 167 17.94 -20.27 -2.84
C TYR A 167 17.60 -20.81 -4.24
N GLN A 168 18.45 -20.59 -5.23
CA GLN A 168 18.19 -21.03 -6.61
C GLN A 168 18.16 -22.56 -6.73
N LYS A 169 19.02 -23.28 -6.00
CA LYS A 169 19.13 -24.75 -6.01
C LYS A 169 18.48 -25.30 -4.73
N GLY A 170 17.46 -26.15 -4.85
CA GLY A 170 16.91 -26.94 -3.73
C GLY A 170 15.70 -26.37 -2.98
N PHE A 171 15.33 -25.09 -3.13
CA PHE A 171 14.18 -24.52 -2.41
C PHE A 171 12.87 -24.56 -3.22
N THR A 172 11.83 -25.10 -2.59
CA THR A 172 10.47 -25.13 -3.16
C THR A 172 9.73 -23.81 -2.88
N VAL A 173 8.68 -23.53 -3.67
CA VAL A 173 7.81 -22.36 -3.43
C VAL A 173 7.14 -22.43 -2.06
N ALA A 174 6.87 -23.63 -1.54
CA ALA A 174 6.29 -23.83 -0.22
C ALA A 174 7.26 -23.33 0.86
N THR A 175 8.51 -23.78 0.83
CA THR A 175 9.54 -23.36 1.78
C THR A 175 9.77 -21.84 1.77
N LEU A 176 9.81 -21.23 0.58
CA LEU A 176 9.95 -19.76 0.48
C LEU A 176 8.74 -19.01 1.07
N LYS A 177 7.53 -19.58 0.92
CA LYS A 177 6.32 -19.00 1.56
C LYS A 177 6.31 -19.20 3.07
N ASP A 178 6.95 -20.24 3.59
CA ASP A 178 7.08 -20.45 5.04
C ASP A 178 7.94 -19.34 5.67
N PHE A 179 9.09 -19.01 5.05
CA PHE A 179 9.90 -17.85 5.46
C PHE A 179 9.08 -16.56 5.49
N LEU A 180 8.31 -16.29 4.44
CA LEU A 180 7.46 -15.09 4.41
C LEU A 180 6.36 -15.14 5.47
N ARG A 181 5.80 -16.32 5.78
CA ARG A 181 4.76 -16.49 6.80
C ARG A 181 5.31 -16.21 8.19
N TRP A 182 6.49 -16.73 8.53
CA TRP A 182 7.18 -16.48 9.79
C TRP A 182 7.48 -15.00 10.02
N ASN A 183 7.67 -14.25 8.94
CA ASN A 183 7.92 -12.80 8.97
C ASN A 183 6.66 -11.95 8.75
N GLN A 184 5.48 -12.58 8.78
CA GLN A 184 4.16 -11.95 8.53
C GLN A 184 4.06 -11.12 7.25
N GLN A 185 4.75 -11.55 6.20
CA GLN A 185 4.80 -10.88 4.89
C GLN A 185 3.74 -11.44 3.93
N LEU A 186 3.45 -10.70 2.85
CA LEU A 186 2.50 -11.13 1.82
C LEU A 186 3.03 -12.32 1.00
N LEU A 187 2.27 -13.42 1.00
CA LEU A 187 2.61 -14.70 0.36
C LEU A 187 2.30 -14.77 -1.15
N THR A 188 1.68 -13.74 -1.72
CA THR A 188 1.24 -13.73 -3.13
C THR A 188 2.39 -13.38 -4.08
N GLY A 189 2.31 -13.86 -5.34
CA GLY A 189 3.31 -13.61 -6.37
C GLY A 189 3.69 -14.83 -7.19
N THR A 190 4.43 -14.61 -8.28
CA THR A 190 5.16 -15.69 -8.97
C THR A 190 6.28 -16.25 -8.10
N LYS A 191 6.83 -17.41 -8.47
CA LYS A 191 8.00 -17.99 -7.76
C LYS A 191 9.17 -17.00 -7.71
N ALA A 192 9.45 -16.29 -8.81
CA ALA A 192 10.52 -15.30 -8.87
C ALA A 192 10.26 -14.15 -7.90
N PHE A 193 9.04 -13.63 -7.88
CA PHE A 193 8.68 -12.53 -6.98
C PHE A 193 8.67 -12.94 -5.49
N VAL A 194 8.23 -14.17 -5.17
CA VAL A 194 8.33 -14.73 -3.82
C VAL A 194 9.79 -14.87 -3.41
N LEU A 195 10.66 -15.35 -4.30
CA LEU A 195 12.09 -15.45 -4.05
C LEU A 195 12.75 -14.08 -3.81
N PHE A 196 12.40 -13.07 -4.62
CA PHE A 196 12.86 -11.69 -4.42
C PHE A 196 12.55 -11.19 -3.00
N LYS A 197 11.32 -11.39 -2.51
CA LYS A 197 10.93 -10.97 -1.15
C LYS A 197 11.77 -11.63 -0.06
N VAL A 198 12.13 -12.90 -0.24
CA VAL A 198 12.99 -13.63 0.71
C VAL A 198 14.42 -13.09 0.67
N ILE A 199 14.98 -12.88 -0.52
CA ILE A 199 16.33 -12.31 -0.69
C ILE A 199 16.41 -10.93 -0.05
N ASP A 200 15.46 -10.06 -0.37
CA ASP A 200 15.41 -8.70 0.16
C ASP A 200 15.14 -8.69 1.68
N GLY A 201 14.31 -9.61 2.17
CA GLY A 201 14.04 -9.79 3.59
C GLY A 201 15.27 -10.24 4.39
N GLU A 202 16.03 -11.20 3.89
CA GLU A 202 17.26 -11.69 4.56
C GLU A 202 18.33 -10.59 4.63
N LEU A 203 18.46 -9.76 3.59
CA LEU A 203 19.46 -8.70 3.54
C LEU A 203 19.06 -7.44 4.34
N HIS A 204 17.79 -7.05 4.25
CA HIS A 204 17.32 -5.74 4.71
C HIS A 204 16.29 -5.81 5.84
N GLY A 205 15.90 -7.00 6.27
CA GLY A 205 14.83 -7.20 7.25
C GLY A 205 13.44 -7.27 6.63
N ARG A 206 12.47 -7.74 7.43
CA ARG A 206 11.06 -7.86 7.03
C ARG A 206 10.43 -6.48 6.87
N LEU A 207 9.47 -6.32 5.97
CA LEU A 207 8.75 -5.05 5.86
C LEU A 207 7.91 -4.81 7.12
N SER A 208 8.01 -3.58 7.63
CA SER A 208 7.24 -3.10 8.77
C SER A 208 5.83 -2.65 8.36
N ILE A 209 5.11 -2.03 9.29
CA ILE A 209 3.86 -1.34 9.06
C ILE A 209 4.10 0.01 8.36
N CYS A 210 3.08 0.51 7.67
CA CYS A 210 3.13 1.81 7.03
C CYS A 210 3.15 2.94 8.08
N PRO A 211 4.12 3.88 8.02
CA PRO A 211 4.17 4.99 8.97
C PRO A 211 3.00 5.97 8.84
N LEU A 212 2.31 6.02 7.69
CA LEU A 212 1.19 6.96 7.47
C LEU A 212 -0.17 6.40 7.89
N CYS A 213 -0.44 5.14 7.58
CA CYS A 213 -1.76 4.54 7.80
C CYS A 213 -1.73 3.25 8.62
N GLN A 214 -0.56 2.79 9.05
CA GLN A 214 -0.36 1.56 9.84
C GLN A 214 -0.86 0.29 9.14
N GLY A 215 -1.10 0.35 7.83
CA GLY A 215 -1.38 -0.81 6.99
C GLY A 215 -0.12 -1.52 6.54
N ASP A 216 -0.26 -2.69 5.91
CA ASP A 216 0.90 -3.52 5.56
C ASP A 216 1.66 -2.94 4.38
N LEU A 217 2.98 -2.86 4.50
CA LEU A 217 3.88 -2.56 3.39
C LEU A 217 4.07 -3.79 2.50
N LYS A 218 4.28 -3.55 1.21
CA LYS A 218 4.43 -4.58 0.20
C LYS A 218 5.33 -4.15 -0.95
N PHE A 219 5.90 -5.14 -1.63
CA PHE A 219 6.45 -4.96 -2.96
C PHE A 219 5.36 -5.13 -4.03
N VAL A 220 5.62 -4.58 -5.22
CA VAL A 220 4.81 -4.78 -6.43
C VAL A 220 5.68 -5.46 -7.48
N GLU A 221 5.14 -6.43 -8.21
CA GLU A 221 5.90 -7.30 -9.12
C GLU A 221 6.53 -6.55 -10.32
N ASP A 222 5.98 -5.39 -10.66
CA ASP A 222 6.46 -4.52 -11.74
C ASP A 222 7.34 -3.36 -11.21
N ASP A 223 7.59 -3.28 -9.90
CA ASP A 223 8.31 -2.17 -9.25
C ASP A 223 9.11 -2.68 -8.05
N TYR A 224 10.30 -3.21 -8.35
CA TYR A 224 11.23 -3.76 -7.36
C TYR A 224 11.99 -2.69 -6.57
N ASP A 225 11.97 -1.44 -7.03
CA ASP A 225 12.74 -0.35 -6.42
C ASP A 225 11.94 0.44 -5.39
N LYS A 226 10.63 0.16 -5.27
CA LYS A 226 9.75 0.84 -4.31
C LYS A 226 8.99 -0.13 -3.42
N ILE A 227 8.82 0.31 -2.18
CA ILE A 227 7.89 -0.26 -1.21
C ILE A 227 6.60 0.53 -1.29
N HIS A 228 5.48 -0.18 -1.38
CA HIS A 228 4.13 0.37 -1.49
C HIS A 228 3.30 0.00 -0.27
N CYS A 229 2.38 0.86 0.14
CA CYS A 229 1.39 0.48 1.14
C CYS A 229 0.21 -0.29 0.52
N SER A 230 -0.28 -1.33 1.20
CA SER A 230 -1.49 -2.06 0.82
C SER A 230 -2.78 -1.39 1.30
N GLY A 231 -2.69 -0.28 2.03
CA GLY A 231 -3.82 0.32 2.76
C GLY A 231 -4.14 -0.43 4.06
N ARG A 232 -5.08 0.12 4.84
CA ARG A 232 -5.51 -0.44 6.12
C ARG A 232 -6.96 -0.91 6.01
N TYR A 233 -7.28 -2.08 6.54
CA TYR A 233 -8.67 -2.50 6.69
C TYR A 233 -9.29 -1.80 7.89
N ASP A 234 -10.39 -1.11 7.67
CA ASP A 234 -11.14 -0.41 8.69
C ASP A 234 -12.36 -1.26 9.06
N GLU A 235 -12.41 -1.71 10.30
CA GLU A 235 -13.44 -2.65 10.78
C GLU A 235 -14.78 -1.95 11.01
N ASP A 236 -14.76 -0.70 11.48
CA ASP A 236 -15.96 0.11 11.68
C ASP A 236 -16.71 0.34 10.37
N ILE A 237 -15.97 0.54 9.28
CA ILE A 237 -16.54 0.78 7.95
C ILE A 237 -16.61 -0.51 7.10
N GLY A 238 -16.06 -1.64 7.60
CA GLY A 238 -16.07 -2.93 6.90
C GLY A 238 -15.37 -2.92 5.54
N ARG A 239 -14.34 -2.07 5.33
CA ARG A 239 -13.66 -1.94 4.04
C ARG A 239 -12.20 -1.53 4.17
N ARG A 240 -11.42 -1.81 3.11
CA ARG A 240 -10.02 -1.39 3.01
C ARG A 240 -9.92 0.07 2.57
N ILE A 241 -9.32 0.91 3.42
CA ILE A 241 -8.96 2.29 3.11
C ILE A 241 -7.63 2.27 2.34
N PRO A 242 -7.60 2.75 1.08
CA PRO A 242 -6.37 2.81 0.29
C PRO A 242 -5.39 3.83 0.87
N CYS A 243 -4.11 3.55 0.76
CA CYS A 243 -3.02 4.45 1.14
C CYS A 243 -2.10 4.64 -0.06
N SER A 244 -1.67 5.88 -0.28
CA SER A 244 -0.77 6.24 -1.39
C SER A 244 0.70 6.27 -0.98
N TYR A 245 1.02 5.80 0.23
CA TYR A 245 2.40 5.78 0.72
C TYR A 245 3.28 4.89 -0.17
N THR A 246 4.38 5.47 -0.62
CA THR A 246 5.44 4.79 -1.36
C THR A 246 6.78 5.27 -0.85
N ALA A 247 7.77 4.37 -0.75
CA ALA A 247 9.13 4.71 -0.37
C ALA A 247 10.14 3.96 -1.23
N PRO A 248 11.35 4.49 -1.47
CA PRO A 248 12.43 3.72 -2.09
C PRO A 248 12.75 2.46 -1.28
N ARG A 249 13.03 1.33 -1.95
CA ARG A 249 13.26 0.02 -1.30
C ARG A 249 14.36 0.03 -0.23
N LEU A 250 15.39 0.84 -0.45
CA LEU A 250 16.54 1.01 0.44
C LEU A 250 16.51 2.34 1.22
N GLY A 251 15.43 3.12 1.10
CA GLY A 251 15.26 4.37 1.80
C GLY A 251 14.70 4.16 3.22
N ASN A 252 15.18 4.95 4.18
CA ASN A 252 14.69 5.02 5.56
C ASN A 252 14.44 3.65 6.23
N PRO A 253 15.45 2.76 6.28
CA PRO A 253 15.28 1.38 6.74
C PRO A 253 14.68 1.29 8.14
N GLU A 254 15.01 2.21 9.04
CA GLU A 254 14.48 2.26 10.42
C GLU A 254 12.95 2.41 10.49
N THR A 255 12.33 2.97 9.45
CA THR A 255 10.88 3.23 9.41
C THR A 255 10.09 2.17 8.62
N VAL A 256 10.71 1.57 7.60
CA VAL A 256 10.03 0.63 6.68
C VAL A 256 10.44 -0.82 6.89
N ARG A 257 11.49 -1.08 7.68
CA ARG A 257 12.01 -2.43 7.98
C ARG A 257 11.93 -2.73 9.46
N ALA A 258 11.79 -4.01 9.77
CA ALA A 258 11.95 -4.57 11.09
C ALA A 258 12.95 -5.74 11.03
N HIS A 259 13.67 -5.96 12.12
CA HIS A 259 14.61 -7.07 12.28
C HIS A 259 14.23 -7.91 13.50
N PRO A 260 14.59 -9.21 13.54
CA PRO A 260 15.29 -9.97 12.49
C PRO A 260 14.36 -10.46 11.36
N PHE A 261 14.94 -11.00 10.29
CA PHE A 261 14.21 -11.79 9.30
C PHE A 261 14.37 -13.28 9.62
N HIS A 262 13.28 -13.97 9.93
CA HIS A 262 13.30 -15.35 10.39
C HIS A 262 13.41 -16.34 9.22
N LEU A 263 14.45 -17.17 9.25
CA LEU A 263 14.67 -18.28 8.31
C LEU A 263 14.26 -19.64 8.89
N GLU A 264 13.81 -19.65 10.15
CA GLU A 264 13.26 -20.79 10.87
C GLU A 264 11.98 -20.35 11.56
N GLU A 265 11.14 -21.30 11.96
CA GLU A 265 9.90 -20.99 12.66
C GLU A 265 10.20 -20.30 14.00
N PRO A 266 9.75 -19.05 14.20
CA PRO A 266 9.96 -18.34 15.45
C PRO A 266 9.20 -19.04 16.58
N PRO A 267 9.66 -18.93 17.84
CA PRO A 267 8.87 -19.40 18.98
C PRO A 267 7.53 -18.65 19.05
N GLU A 268 6.52 -19.28 19.65
CA GLU A 268 5.16 -18.71 19.73
C GLU A 268 5.14 -17.33 20.41
N GLU A 269 5.96 -17.10 21.44
CA GLU A 269 6.09 -15.81 22.11
C GLU A 269 6.53 -14.69 21.14
N GLU A 270 7.46 -14.98 20.22
CA GLU A 270 7.92 -14.00 19.24
C GLU A 270 6.88 -13.77 18.12
N LYS A 271 6.17 -14.82 17.70
CA LYS A 271 5.04 -14.70 16.78
C LYS A 271 3.94 -13.80 17.35
N GLU A 272 3.61 -14.00 18.62
CA GLU A 272 2.62 -13.21 19.34
C GLU A 272 3.09 -11.76 19.50
N ALA A 273 4.35 -11.53 19.87
CA ALA A 273 4.93 -10.19 19.94
C ALA A 273 4.88 -9.45 18.59
N MET A 274 5.19 -10.13 17.47
CA MET A 274 5.08 -9.54 16.14
C MET A 274 3.63 -9.21 15.76
N LYS A 275 2.67 -10.06 16.16
CA LYS A 275 1.24 -9.84 15.92
C LYS A 275 0.72 -8.67 16.75
N GLN A 276 1.05 -8.65 18.03
CA GLN A 276 0.68 -7.61 18.97
C GLN A 276 1.22 -6.24 18.53
N PHE A 277 2.48 -6.17 18.07
CA PHE A 277 3.04 -4.93 17.52
C PHE A 277 2.18 -4.33 16.38
N ARG A 278 1.59 -5.18 15.52
CA ARG A 278 0.72 -4.73 14.42
C ARG A 278 -0.68 -4.36 14.90
N GLU A 279 -1.21 -5.07 15.88
CA GLU A 279 -2.50 -4.77 16.51
C GLU A 279 -2.44 -3.43 17.27
N ASP A 280 -1.43 -3.23 18.11
CA ASP A 280 -1.16 -1.99 18.85
C ASP A 280 -0.96 -0.80 17.90
N ALA A 281 -0.31 -1.02 16.77
CA ALA A 281 -0.23 -0.01 15.74
C ALA A 281 -1.60 0.31 15.13
N ARG A 282 -2.44 -0.71 14.91
CA ARG A 282 -3.71 -0.58 14.20
C ARG A 282 -4.78 0.10 15.04
N GLU A 283 -4.86 -0.11 16.35
CA GLU A 283 -5.98 0.39 17.19
C GLU A 283 -5.90 1.86 17.56
N GLY A 284 -4.90 2.62 17.07
CA GLY A 284 -4.73 4.04 17.42
C GLY A 284 -4.32 4.27 18.88
N GLY A 285 -4.53 3.29 19.76
CA GLY A 285 -3.95 3.22 21.10
C GLY A 285 -2.44 3.04 21.02
N GLY A 286 -1.69 4.05 21.43
CA GLY A 286 -0.38 3.86 22.06
C GLY A 286 0.66 2.94 21.42
N GLY A 287 0.67 2.72 20.09
CA GLY A 287 1.86 2.17 19.41
C GLY A 287 3.14 2.94 19.78
N GLY A 288 3.91 2.40 20.69
CA GLY A 288 5.11 3.02 21.25
C GLY A 288 5.27 2.57 22.69
N THR A 289 5.97 1.44 22.87
CA THR A 289 6.29 0.75 24.13
C THR A 289 5.09 0.21 24.89
N LYS A 290 5.16 -1.06 25.36
CA LYS A 290 4.28 -1.53 26.44
C LYS A 290 4.28 -0.45 27.53
N PRO A 291 3.18 -0.17 28.24
CA PRO A 291 3.21 0.80 29.35
C PRO A 291 4.30 0.50 30.39
N ALA A 292 4.85 -0.71 30.42
CA ALA A 292 6.04 -1.08 31.17
C ALA A 292 7.34 -0.40 30.72
N ASP A 293 7.51 -0.08 29.43
CA ASP A 293 8.76 0.42 28.84
C ASP A 293 8.74 1.94 28.55
N ASN A 294 7.58 2.59 28.65
CA ASN A 294 7.45 4.03 28.46
C ASN A 294 7.86 4.80 29.74
N PRO A 295 8.83 5.74 29.68
CA PRO A 295 9.28 6.49 30.87
C PRO A 295 8.16 7.26 31.59
N VAL A 296 7.22 7.83 30.83
CA VAL A 296 6.06 8.56 31.37
C VAL A 296 5.10 7.59 32.05
N ALA A 297 4.90 6.41 31.48
CA ALA A 297 4.08 5.37 32.07
C ALA A 297 4.70 4.85 33.39
N GLN A 298 6.00 4.57 33.41
CA GLN A 298 6.71 4.16 34.64
C GLN A 298 6.60 5.22 35.75
N GLU A 299 6.74 6.51 35.41
CA GLU A 299 6.57 7.61 36.36
C GLU A 299 5.15 7.65 36.93
N LEU A 300 4.13 7.51 36.07
CA LEU A 300 2.73 7.57 36.47
C LEU A 300 2.28 6.33 37.24
N LEU A 301 2.79 5.13 36.90
CA LEU A 301 2.53 3.90 37.66
C LEU A 301 3.10 4.03 39.08
N LYS A 302 4.35 4.48 39.24
CA LYS A 302 4.95 4.73 40.56
C LYS A 302 4.14 5.76 41.38
N LYS A 303 3.69 6.84 40.73
CA LYS A 303 2.82 7.83 41.38
C LYS A 303 1.48 7.23 41.80
N SER A 304 0.87 6.39 40.97
CA SER A 304 -0.39 5.72 41.30
C SER A 304 -0.24 4.69 42.42
N GLU A 305 0.86 3.93 42.48
CA GLU A 305 1.18 3.03 43.59
C GLU A 305 1.28 3.79 44.92
N SER A 306 1.86 5.00 44.90
CA SER A 306 1.97 5.83 46.12
C SER A 306 0.61 6.32 46.67
N LEU A 307 -0.47 6.17 45.89
CA LEU A 307 -1.85 6.48 46.26
C LEU A 307 -2.59 5.26 46.84
N GLU A 308 -1.97 4.08 46.82
CA GLU A 308 -2.52 2.87 47.44
C GLU A 308 -2.73 3.08 48.94
N GLY A 309 -3.89 2.69 49.45
CA GLY A 309 -4.32 2.94 50.82
C GLY A 309 -4.69 4.40 51.15
N LYS A 310 -4.45 5.37 50.26
CA LYS A 310 -4.85 6.78 50.43
C LYS A 310 -6.16 7.12 49.72
N LEU A 311 -6.55 6.31 48.73
CA LEU A 311 -7.79 6.48 47.99
C LEU A 311 -8.89 5.59 48.56
N ASP A 312 -10.04 6.20 48.85
CA ASP A 312 -11.25 5.49 49.24
C ASP A 312 -12.16 5.28 48.03
N PHE A 313 -12.33 4.02 47.63
CA PHE A 313 -13.21 3.64 46.53
C PHE A 313 -14.62 3.25 46.99
N THR A 314 -14.88 3.19 48.30
CA THR A 314 -16.16 2.72 48.86
C THR A 314 -17.20 3.82 48.94
N THR A 315 -16.78 5.05 49.25
CA THR A 315 -17.70 6.20 49.36
C THR A 315 -17.82 6.97 48.05
N ASN A 316 -18.93 7.70 47.86
CA ASN A 316 -19.12 8.56 46.69
C ASN A 316 -18.14 9.76 46.70
N THR A 317 -17.87 10.31 47.89
CA THR A 317 -16.89 11.38 48.09
C THR A 317 -15.47 10.91 47.81
N GLY A 318 -15.09 9.73 48.33
CA GLY A 318 -13.79 9.11 48.07
C GLY A 318 -13.58 8.81 46.58
N ARG A 319 -14.59 8.26 45.90
CA ARG A 319 -14.51 8.04 44.44
C ARG A 319 -14.33 9.33 43.66
N LYS A 320 -15.02 10.42 44.03
CA LYS A 320 -14.82 11.74 43.41
C LYS A 320 -13.42 12.30 43.65
N HIS A 321 -12.86 12.09 44.83
CA HIS A 321 -11.49 12.48 45.17
C HIS A 321 -10.48 11.68 44.33
N ALA A 322 -10.64 10.35 44.26
CA ALA A 322 -9.80 9.49 43.42
C ALA A 322 -9.80 9.91 41.95
N VAL A 323 -10.98 10.23 41.39
CA VAL A 323 -11.08 10.76 40.02
C VAL A 323 -10.30 12.07 39.86
N GLY A 324 -10.34 12.95 40.86
CA GLY A 324 -9.55 14.19 40.85
C GLY A 324 -8.04 13.93 40.80
N GLU A 325 -7.55 13.01 41.64
CA GLU A 325 -6.14 12.60 41.67
C GLU A 325 -5.69 11.97 40.35
N PHE A 326 -6.48 11.04 39.79
CA PHE A 326 -6.17 10.44 38.48
C PHE A 326 -6.13 11.51 37.37
N VAL A 327 -7.11 12.41 37.32
CA VAL A 327 -7.14 13.50 36.33
C VAL A 327 -5.90 14.40 36.46
N ALA A 328 -5.50 14.73 37.69
CA ALA A 328 -4.30 15.55 37.94
C ALA A 328 -3.02 14.85 37.47
N LEU A 329 -2.90 13.55 37.70
CA LEU A 329 -1.75 12.75 37.28
C LEU A 329 -1.63 12.65 35.75
N VAL A 330 -2.75 12.45 35.05
CA VAL A 330 -2.73 12.16 33.60
C VAL A 330 -2.77 13.41 32.72
N LYS A 331 -3.09 14.57 33.28
CA LYS A 331 -3.23 15.83 32.54
C LYS A 331 -1.97 16.17 31.75
N GLY A 332 -2.11 16.28 30.42
CA GLY A 332 -1.01 16.61 29.50
C GLY A 332 -0.02 15.47 29.23
N LYS A 333 -0.20 14.31 29.88
CA LYS A 333 0.66 13.12 29.71
C LYS A 333 -0.04 11.98 28.97
N VAL A 334 -1.35 11.85 29.17
CA VAL A 334 -2.22 10.88 28.48
C VAL A 334 -2.99 11.60 27.38
N ASP A 335 -3.19 10.95 26.23
CA ASP A 335 -3.94 11.52 25.10
C ASP A 335 -5.46 11.49 25.36
N LEU A 336 -5.91 12.42 26.20
CA LEU A 336 -7.33 12.57 26.50
C LEU A 336 -8.03 13.40 25.42
N PRO A 337 -9.29 13.07 25.05
CA PRO A 337 -10.05 13.86 24.08
C PRO A 337 -10.22 15.31 24.53
N GLU A 338 -9.81 16.27 23.69
CA GLU A 338 -9.77 17.70 24.02
C GLU A 338 -11.16 18.30 24.35
N ASN A 339 -12.24 17.76 23.77
CA ASN A 339 -13.60 18.32 23.91
C ASN A 339 -14.47 17.60 24.96
N ARG A 340 -14.00 16.50 25.54
CA ARG A 340 -14.73 15.80 26.61
C ARG A 340 -14.12 16.16 27.95
N ASN A 341 -14.96 16.42 28.94
CA ASN A 341 -14.49 16.68 30.30
C ASN A 341 -13.63 15.49 30.77
N ALA A 342 -12.30 15.69 30.84
CA ALA A 342 -11.33 14.68 31.26
C ALA A 342 -11.77 13.98 32.55
N LYS A 343 -12.39 14.74 33.47
CA LYS A 343 -12.94 14.24 34.72
C LYS A 343 -14.07 13.23 34.54
N MET A 344 -14.90 13.41 33.53
CA MET A 344 -16.00 12.49 33.23
C MET A 344 -15.50 11.18 32.61
N GLU A 345 -14.57 11.25 31.66
CA GLU A 345 -14.03 10.07 30.98
C GLU A 345 -13.15 9.22 31.91
N ILE A 346 -12.27 9.85 32.70
CA ILE A 346 -11.54 9.18 33.77
C ILE A 346 -12.51 8.69 34.85
N GLY A 347 -13.53 9.48 35.18
CA GLY A 347 -14.59 9.11 36.11
C GLY A 347 -15.28 7.79 35.76
N LYS A 348 -15.67 7.60 34.49
CA LYS A 348 -16.27 6.34 34.01
C LYS A 348 -15.34 5.15 34.22
N LEU A 349 -14.05 5.29 33.90
CA LEU A 349 -13.08 4.22 34.06
C LEU A 349 -12.83 3.88 35.53
N VAL A 350 -12.66 4.89 36.38
CA VAL A 350 -12.50 4.68 37.82
C VAL A 350 -13.73 3.97 38.38
N MET A 351 -14.94 4.41 38.03
CA MET A 351 -16.18 3.79 38.51
C MET A 351 -16.38 2.35 38.02
N ALA A 352 -15.93 2.03 36.80
CA ALA A 352 -16.00 0.67 36.26
C ALA A 352 -14.99 -0.29 36.90
N ASN A 353 -13.94 0.24 37.53
CA ASN A 353 -12.80 -0.53 38.02
C ASN A 353 -12.54 -0.35 39.54
N CYS A 354 -13.37 0.40 40.24
CA CYS A 354 -13.17 0.73 41.66
C CYS A 354 -13.34 -0.46 42.61
N ASN A 355 -13.93 -1.56 42.13
CA ASN A 355 -14.14 -2.78 42.92
C ASN A 355 -13.10 -3.83 42.55
N GLY A 356 -12.06 -3.95 43.37
CA GLY A 356 -11.08 -5.04 43.27
C GLY A 356 -9.81 -4.74 42.45
N LYS A 357 -9.64 -3.51 41.93
CA LYS A 357 -8.38 -3.08 41.31
C LYS A 357 -7.69 -2.02 42.15
N SER A 358 -6.37 -2.16 42.28
CA SER A 358 -5.47 -1.17 42.87
C SER A 358 -5.42 0.11 42.02
N PRO A 359 -4.98 1.25 42.59
CA PRO A 359 -4.80 2.48 41.82
C PRO A 359 -3.86 2.31 40.61
N LYS A 360 -2.86 1.43 40.72
CA LYS A 360 -1.95 1.06 39.63
C LYS A 360 -2.68 0.37 38.48
N GLU A 361 -3.52 -0.60 38.79
CA GLU A 361 -4.30 -1.33 37.79
C GLU A 361 -5.36 -0.43 37.13
N ILE A 362 -5.96 0.50 37.88
CA ILE A 362 -6.87 1.51 37.30
C ILE A 362 -6.09 2.45 36.36
N MET A 363 -4.87 2.84 36.73
CA MET A 363 -4.00 3.64 35.87
C MET A 363 -3.61 2.90 34.57
N GLN A 364 -3.34 1.60 34.67
CA GLN A 364 -3.07 0.75 33.50
C GLN A 364 -4.26 0.74 32.53
N VAL A 365 -5.49 0.58 33.05
CA VAL A 365 -6.72 0.65 32.22
C VAL A 365 -6.88 2.02 31.54
N ILE A 366 -6.45 3.11 32.19
CA ILE A 366 -6.47 4.45 31.58
C ILE A 366 -5.49 4.52 30.40
N PHE A 367 -4.29 3.95 30.55
CA PHE A 367 -3.30 3.90 29.47
C PHE A 367 -3.76 3.03 28.31
N ASP A 368 -4.32 1.86 28.59
CA ASP A 368 -4.81 0.94 27.56
C ASP A 368 -5.91 1.60 26.72
N LYS A 369 -6.74 2.45 27.32
CA LYS A 369 -7.83 3.14 26.61
C LYS A 369 -7.38 4.37 25.82
N TYR A 370 -6.49 5.21 26.37
CA TYR A 370 -6.21 6.54 25.79
C TYR A 370 -4.80 6.69 25.24
N GLY A 371 -3.85 5.84 25.65
CA GLY A 371 -2.44 6.01 25.27
C GLY A 371 -1.81 7.30 25.80
N PHE A 372 -0.60 7.62 25.32
CA PHE A 372 0.20 8.74 25.83
C PHE A 372 0.30 9.89 24.83
N ALA A 373 0.30 11.13 25.35
CA ALA A 373 0.37 12.34 24.56
C ALA A 373 1.73 12.47 23.84
N ASN A 374 2.84 12.10 24.48
CA ASN A 374 4.16 12.10 23.84
C ASN A 374 4.22 11.09 22.70
N VAL A 375 3.64 9.89 22.87
CA VAL A 375 3.59 8.88 21.81
C VAL A 375 2.77 9.36 20.61
N LYS A 376 1.67 10.09 20.84
CA LYS A 376 0.90 10.73 19.75
C LYS A 376 1.72 11.77 18.99
N GLN A 377 2.48 12.61 19.70
CA GLN A 377 3.36 13.59 19.09
C GLN A 377 4.50 12.94 18.30
N GLU A 378 5.14 11.90 18.86
CA GLU A 378 6.17 11.11 18.19
C GLU A 378 5.63 10.44 16.92
N LYS A 379 4.42 9.86 16.97
CA LYS A 379 3.74 9.31 15.78
C LYS A 379 3.43 10.38 14.72
N ALA A 380 2.96 11.56 15.14
CA ALA A 380 2.67 12.66 14.22
C ALA A 380 3.96 13.14 13.53
N ALA A 381 5.05 13.31 14.29
CA ALA A 381 6.36 13.67 13.76
C ALA A 381 6.93 12.58 12.83
N ALA A 382 6.78 11.31 13.20
CA ALA A 382 7.20 10.19 12.35
C ALA A 382 6.38 10.10 11.05
N ALA A 383 5.07 10.36 11.12
CA ALA A 383 4.23 10.44 9.93
C ALA A 383 4.59 11.64 9.04
N GLU A 384 4.99 12.78 9.63
CA GLU A 384 5.50 13.94 8.91
C GLU A 384 6.82 13.65 8.21
N ALA A 385 7.82 13.13 8.92
CA ALA A 385 9.10 12.72 8.34
C ALA A 385 8.93 11.65 7.25
N ALA A 386 8.02 10.69 7.45
CA ALA A 386 7.71 9.68 6.44
C ALA A 386 7.01 10.27 5.21
N ALA A 387 6.10 11.23 5.41
CA ALA A 387 5.47 11.94 4.31
C ALA A 387 6.51 12.73 3.52
N GLU A 388 7.37 13.51 4.18
CA GLU A 388 8.47 14.26 3.57
C GLU A 388 9.37 13.37 2.72
N ALA A 389 9.80 12.23 3.25
CA ALA A 389 10.66 11.32 2.52
C ALA A 389 9.96 10.56 1.39
N SER A 390 8.64 10.40 1.46
CA SER A 390 7.85 9.78 0.38
C SER A 390 7.54 10.75 -0.77
N CYS A 391 7.62 12.06 -0.52
CA CYS A 391 7.33 13.09 -1.51
C CYS A 391 8.55 13.40 -2.37
N ALA A 392 8.33 13.59 -3.67
CA ALA A 392 9.35 14.10 -4.59
C ALA A 392 9.85 15.49 -4.14
N ASN A 393 8.96 16.30 -3.55
CA ASN A 393 9.32 17.54 -2.88
C ASN A 393 8.84 17.52 -1.42
N PRO A 394 9.75 17.51 -0.42
CA PRO A 394 9.40 17.45 1.00
C PRO A 394 8.47 18.57 1.47
N LYS A 395 8.55 19.77 0.87
CA LYS A 395 7.69 20.92 1.26
C LYS A 395 6.21 20.68 1.00
N ASN A 396 5.87 19.71 0.15
CA ASN A 396 4.49 19.35 -0.15
C ASN A 396 3.88 18.40 0.92
N ALA A 397 4.68 17.85 1.83
CA ALA A 397 4.27 16.82 2.78
C ALA A 397 3.14 17.25 3.73
N ALA A 398 3.24 18.45 4.31
CA ALA A 398 2.22 18.96 5.23
C ALA A 398 0.83 19.07 4.57
N LEU A 399 0.77 19.53 3.31
CA LEU A 399 -0.46 19.58 2.52
C LEU A 399 -1.00 18.16 2.25
N ILE A 400 -0.11 17.22 1.90
CA ILE A 400 -0.49 15.82 1.67
C ILE A 400 -1.11 15.20 2.92
N LEU A 401 -0.53 15.44 4.09
CA LEU A 401 -1.09 14.98 5.38
C LEU A 401 -2.45 15.60 5.68
N ALA A 402 -2.64 16.89 5.41
CA ALA A 402 -3.93 17.55 5.59
C ALA A 402 -5.01 16.99 4.64
N LEU A 403 -4.66 16.68 3.39
CA LEU A 403 -5.56 16.02 2.45
C LEU A 403 -5.87 14.57 2.87
N GLU A 404 -4.88 13.86 3.41
CA GLU A 404 -4.99 12.50 3.91
C GLU A 404 -5.93 12.44 5.13
N GLU A 405 -5.79 13.37 6.07
CA GLU A 405 -6.70 13.54 7.20
C GLU A 405 -8.13 13.83 6.73
N CYS A 406 -8.30 14.77 5.80
CA CYS A 406 -9.61 15.06 5.25
C CYS A 406 -10.24 13.83 4.56
N SER A 407 -9.43 13.03 3.86
CA SER A 407 -9.87 11.77 3.23
C SER A 407 -10.38 10.77 4.27
N LYS A 408 -9.70 10.64 5.42
CA LYS A 408 -10.11 9.75 6.52
C LYS A 408 -11.51 10.10 7.04
N TYR A 409 -11.81 11.38 7.27
CA TYR A 409 -13.15 11.78 7.71
C TYR A 409 -14.24 11.42 6.69
N TYR A 410 -13.99 11.58 5.39
CA TYR A 410 -14.96 11.16 4.37
C TYR A 410 -15.15 9.64 4.31
N PHE A 411 -14.10 8.86 4.59
CA PHE A 411 -14.26 7.41 4.73
C PHE A 411 -15.15 7.06 5.93
N ALA A 412 -14.96 7.72 7.09
CA ALA A 412 -15.77 7.53 8.29
C ALA A 412 -17.26 7.88 8.05
N GLU A 413 -17.53 8.90 7.23
CA GLU A 413 -18.90 9.27 6.83
C GLU A 413 -19.49 8.39 5.72
N SER A 414 -18.86 7.26 5.40
CA SER A 414 -19.27 6.39 4.29
C SER A 414 -19.25 7.05 2.90
N ASN A 415 -18.68 8.26 2.73
CA ASN A 415 -18.57 8.96 1.46
C ASN A 415 -17.26 8.62 0.72
N ALA A 416 -17.20 7.40 0.19
CA ALA A 416 -16.02 6.88 -0.51
C ALA A 416 -15.64 7.70 -1.75
N ASN A 417 -16.62 8.27 -2.47
CA ASN A 417 -16.35 9.05 -3.68
C ASN A 417 -15.54 10.32 -3.39
N ALA A 418 -15.93 11.05 -2.35
CA ALA A 418 -15.17 12.21 -1.89
C ALA A 418 -13.79 11.76 -1.40
N ALA A 419 -13.73 10.75 -0.53
CA ALA A 419 -12.48 10.26 0.04
C ALA A 419 -11.46 9.83 -1.03
N LEU A 420 -11.90 9.05 -2.03
CA LEU A 420 -11.06 8.60 -3.15
C LEU A 420 -10.60 9.75 -4.06
N SER A 421 -11.34 10.85 -4.12
CA SER A 421 -10.92 12.05 -4.85
C SER A 421 -9.69 12.69 -4.19
N TYR A 422 -9.66 12.75 -2.86
CA TYR A 422 -8.46 13.18 -2.12
C TYR A 422 -7.29 12.20 -2.33
N LYS A 423 -7.55 10.89 -2.33
CA LYS A 423 -6.49 9.87 -2.56
C LYS A 423 -5.82 10.00 -3.92
N LYS A 424 -6.60 10.28 -4.97
CA LYS A 424 -6.08 10.54 -6.32
C LYS A 424 -5.24 11.83 -6.36
N ALA A 425 -5.69 12.87 -5.67
CA ALA A 425 -4.92 14.10 -5.54
C ALA A 425 -3.59 13.84 -4.83
N ILE A 426 -3.62 13.17 -3.67
CA ILE A 426 -2.42 12.82 -2.89
C ILE A 426 -1.42 12.05 -3.75
N ALA A 427 -1.85 10.97 -4.42
CA ALA A 427 -0.96 10.18 -5.27
C ALA A 427 -0.25 11.02 -6.34
N THR A 428 -0.94 12.02 -6.88
CA THR A 428 -0.36 12.94 -7.89
C THR A 428 0.58 13.97 -7.26
N LEU A 429 0.21 14.54 -6.11
CA LEU A 429 1.02 15.55 -5.43
C LEU A 429 2.27 14.96 -4.76
N THR A 430 2.23 13.70 -4.31
CA THR A 430 3.40 12.99 -3.77
C THR A 430 4.51 12.87 -4.83
N GLY A 431 4.16 12.65 -6.10
CA GLY A 431 5.12 12.59 -7.20
C GLY A 431 5.50 13.94 -7.82
N LEU A 432 5.01 15.07 -7.28
CA LEU A 432 5.27 16.39 -7.82
C LEU A 432 6.60 16.95 -7.29
N GLU A 433 7.56 17.15 -8.21
CA GLU A 433 8.86 17.76 -7.91
C GLU A 433 8.75 19.26 -7.60
N GLU A 434 7.76 19.94 -8.19
CA GLU A 434 7.52 21.37 -7.96
C GLU A 434 6.89 21.62 -6.58
N GLU A 435 7.36 22.67 -5.90
CA GLU A 435 6.75 23.14 -4.65
C GLU A 435 5.38 23.75 -4.92
N ILE A 436 4.37 23.34 -4.14
CA ILE A 436 3.02 23.89 -4.23
C ILE A 436 2.97 25.19 -3.45
N THR A 437 2.68 26.28 -4.16
CA THR A 437 2.61 27.64 -3.63
C THR A 437 1.25 28.27 -3.91
N GLU A 438 0.94 29.36 -3.22
CA GLU A 438 -0.30 30.11 -3.48
C GLU A 438 -0.44 30.56 -4.95
N LYS A 439 0.69 30.81 -5.62
CA LYS A 439 0.74 31.31 -7.01
C LYS A 439 0.45 30.22 -8.04
N ASN A 440 0.98 29.00 -7.85
CA ASN A 440 0.85 27.93 -8.83
C ASN A 440 -0.30 26.94 -8.53
N ALA A 441 -0.81 26.88 -7.30
CA ALA A 441 -1.82 25.90 -6.87
C ALA A 441 -3.03 25.80 -7.81
N LEU A 442 -3.58 26.95 -8.24
CA LEU A 442 -4.75 26.98 -9.14
C LEU A 442 -4.43 26.50 -10.57
N SER A 443 -3.17 26.64 -11.00
CA SER A 443 -2.74 26.22 -12.34
C SER A 443 -2.87 24.70 -12.51
N PHE A 444 -2.68 23.93 -11.44
CA PHE A 444 -2.76 22.46 -11.48
C PHE A 444 -4.17 21.93 -11.76
N SER A 445 -5.21 22.78 -11.75
CA SER A 445 -6.59 22.37 -12.06
C SER A 445 -6.97 22.46 -13.55
N LYS A 446 -6.24 23.24 -14.37
CA LYS A 446 -6.62 23.57 -15.74
C LYS A 446 -5.42 23.97 -16.61
N GLY A 447 -5.54 23.77 -17.92
CA GLY A 447 -4.51 24.18 -18.88
C GLY A 447 -3.35 23.19 -18.97
N LYS A 448 -2.18 23.67 -19.41
CA LYS A 448 -1.01 22.83 -19.73
C LYS A 448 -0.36 22.19 -18.50
N THR A 449 -0.46 22.83 -17.33
CA THR A 449 0.08 22.33 -16.06
C THR A 449 -0.93 21.52 -15.27
N LYS A 450 -2.07 21.16 -15.88
CA LYS A 450 -3.12 20.40 -15.19
C LYS A 450 -2.59 19.04 -14.73
N LEU A 451 -2.75 18.76 -13.44
CA LEU A 451 -2.37 17.49 -12.84
C LEU A 451 -3.56 16.52 -12.81
N PRO A 452 -3.35 15.22 -13.09
CA PRO A 452 -4.37 14.19 -12.91
C PRO A 452 -4.97 14.22 -11.49
N GLY A 453 -6.28 14.00 -11.35
CA GLY A 453 -6.92 13.96 -10.03
C GLY A 453 -7.05 15.31 -9.30
N ILE A 454 -6.50 16.40 -9.84
CA ILE A 454 -6.63 17.75 -9.28
C ILE A 454 -7.73 18.53 -10.01
N GLY A 455 -8.88 18.67 -9.35
CA GLY A 455 -9.98 19.53 -9.80
C GLY A 455 -9.88 20.94 -9.22
N LYS A 456 -10.73 21.86 -9.71
CA LYS A 456 -10.83 23.25 -9.22
C LYS A 456 -10.95 23.32 -7.69
N GLY A 457 -11.88 22.55 -7.12
CA GLY A 457 -12.10 22.54 -5.68
C GLY A 457 -10.95 21.94 -4.87
N THR A 458 -10.11 21.08 -5.44
CA THR A 458 -8.89 20.58 -4.78
C THR A 458 -7.81 21.65 -4.82
N ALA A 459 -7.61 22.27 -5.98
CA ALA A 459 -6.64 23.35 -6.16
C ALA A 459 -6.94 24.59 -5.28
N GLU A 460 -8.21 24.92 -5.06
CA GLU A 460 -8.62 25.97 -4.12
C GLU A 460 -8.21 25.64 -2.67
N LYS A 461 -8.36 24.37 -2.24
CA LYS A 461 -7.90 23.93 -0.92
C LYS A 461 -6.38 23.94 -0.80
N MET A 462 -5.67 23.54 -1.85
CA MET A 462 -4.21 23.64 -1.91
C MET A 462 -3.76 25.09 -1.73
N LYS A 463 -4.39 26.03 -2.45
CA LYS A 463 -4.11 27.46 -2.33
C LYS A 463 -4.39 27.97 -0.91
N GLU A 464 -5.53 27.61 -0.35
CA GLU A 464 -5.92 27.99 1.03
C GLU A 464 -4.93 27.47 2.07
N PHE A 465 -4.46 26.22 1.90
CA PHE A 465 -3.44 25.60 2.73
C PHE A 465 -2.12 26.36 2.67
N CYS A 466 -1.63 26.71 1.48
CA CYS A 466 -0.41 27.49 1.35
C CYS A 466 -0.48 28.86 2.06
N ARG A 467 -1.69 29.42 2.22
CA ARG A 467 -1.91 30.71 2.89
C ARG A 467 -2.07 30.58 4.40
N THR A 468 -2.71 29.51 4.88
CA THR A 468 -3.20 29.43 6.26
C THR A 468 -2.66 28.24 7.06
N GLY A 469 -1.97 27.30 6.42
CA GLY A 469 -1.55 26.03 7.03
C GLY A 469 -2.69 25.02 7.22
N THR A 470 -3.92 25.34 6.81
CA THR A 470 -5.08 24.44 6.82
C THR A 470 -6.05 24.81 5.68
N PHE A 471 -7.21 24.16 5.59
CA PHE A 471 -8.28 24.61 4.71
C PHE A 471 -9.64 24.40 5.38
N LYS A 472 -10.59 25.30 5.11
CA LYS A 472 -11.90 25.34 5.76
C LYS A 472 -12.60 23.98 5.79
N LYS A 473 -12.51 23.20 4.71
CA LYS A 473 -13.16 21.90 4.65
C LYS A 473 -12.58 20.88 5.64
N LEU A 474 -11.27 20.93 5.92
CA LEU A 474 -10.66 20.08 6.93
C LEU A 474 -11.12 20.47 8.32
N GLU A 475 -11.16 21.77 8.62
CA GLU A 475 -11.65 22.27 9.92
C GLU A 475 -13.13 21.92 10.15
N GLU A 476 -13.98 22.04 9.12
CA GLU A 476 -15.38 21.58 9.17
C GLU A 476 -15.47 20.08 9.51
N LYS A 477 -14.57 19.27 8.95
CA LYS A 477 -14.54 17.82 9.22
C LYS A 477 -14.00 17.50 10.61
N ARG A 478 -12.94 18.18 11.04
CA ARG A 478 -12.44 18.08 12.41
C ARG A 478 -13.56 18.39 13.39
N GLU A 479 -14.29 19.49 13.19
CA GLU A 479 -15.40 19.88 14.07
C GLU A 479 -16.55 18.86 14.09
N ALA A 480 -16.94 18.32 12.94
CA ALA A 480 -18.04 17.36 12.84
C ALA A 480 -17.74 15.98 13.44
N HIS A 481 -16.47 15.63 13.64
CA HIS A 481 -16.01 14.36 14.19
C HIS A 481 -15.43 14.48 15.61
N LYS A 482 -15.56 15.65 16.24
CA LYS A 482 -15.32 15.84 17.69
C LYS A 482 -16.45 15.21 18.51
#